data_AF-A0A7W6MD78-F1
#
_entry.id   AF-A0A7W6MD78-F1
#
_cell.length_a   1.000
_cell.length_b   1.000
_cell.length_c   1.000
_cell.angle_alpha   90.00
_cell.angle_beta   90.00
_cell.angle_gamma   90.00
#
_symmetry.space_group_name_H-M   'P 1'
#
loop_
_entity.id
_entity.type
_entity.pdbx_description
1 polymer ?
#
loop_
_entity_poly.entity_id
_entity_poly.type
_entity_poly.pdbx_seq_one_letter_code
_entity_poly.pdbx_strand_id
1 'polypeptide(L)'
;MTFTSPFIAAVTAVFAWWFFTGAILLVVRRADGGDAVAHGRNVFLSIPLLALGAAGLVISSVEQSVLNVYVAFISTLLIWGWIELAFLAGVITGPERRPCPAGLTGRARFARAWQTVSYHELLLLAGFLLILTATRGAENHVGFWTYTILFTARISAKLNLFFGVPRINTEFVPQPLQHLKSYFRQGPVTMAFPIGVTFLSISAVCFTERLIASGATAAGTGFALLTALAALATLEHWLMVVPLPDAKLWRWMLPETTTTLAKDKTHEL
;
A
#
# COMPACT_ATOMS: atom_id res chain seq x y z
N MET A 1 -23.34 4.53 21.41
CA MET A 1 -22.47 3.54 22.09
C MET A 1 -21.91 2.45 21.17
N THR A 2 -22.36 2.29 19.92
CA THR A 2 -21.85 1.24 19.00
C THR A 2 -20.54 1.63 18.30
N PHE A 3 -20.39 2.88 17.85
CA PHE A 3 -19.21 3.33 17.09
C PHE A 3 -17.92 3.52 17.92
N THR A 4 -17.98 3.47 19.25
CA THR A 4 -16.80 3.51 20.13
C THR A 4 -16.20 2.12 20.39
N SER A 5 -16.81 1.07 19.84
CA SER A 5 -16.33 -0.29 20.02
C SER A 5 -15.02 -0.51 19.25
N PRO A 6 -13.91 -0.89 19.93
CA PRO A 6 -12.65 -1.21 19.28
C PRO A 6 -12.78 -2.32 18.23
N PHE A 7 -13.74 -3.23 18.42
CA PHE A 7 -14.04 -4.29 17.46
C PHE A 7 -14.56 -3.72 16.13
N ILE A 8 -15.50 -2.77 16.18
CA ILE A 8 -16.06 -2.14 14.98
C ILE A 8 -14.98 -1.33 14.26
N ALA A 9 -14.11 -0.63 15.00
CA ALA A 9 -12.94 0.03 14.44
C ALA A 9 -12.01 -0.96 13.72
N ALA A 10 -11.63 -2.07 14.36
CA ALA A 10 -10.76 -3.07 13.75
C ALA A 10 -11.36 -3.67 12.47
N VAL A 11 -12.65 -4.05 12.49
CA VAL A 11 -13.36 -4.55 11.31
C VAL A 11 -13.41 -3.50 10.20
N THR A 12 -13.63 -2.23 10.55
CA THR A 12 -13.62 -1.12 9.58
C THR A 12 -12.25 -0.96 8.93
N ALA A 13 -11.16 -1.04 9.70
CA ALA A 13 -9.80 -0.97 9.16
C ALA A 13 -9.48 -2.14 8.23
N VAL A 14 -9.84 -3.37 8.62
CA VAL A 14 -9.66 -4.57 7.79
C VAL A 14 -10.47 -4.47 6.50
N PHE A 15 -11.74 -4.07 6.60
CA PHE A 15 -12.60 -3.87 5.44
C PHE A 15 -12.04 -2.79 4.51
N ALA A 16 -11.67 -1.62 5.05
CA ALA A 16 -11.11 -0.53 4.28
C ALA A 16 -9.82 -0.95 3.57
N TRP A 17 -8.90 -1.61 4.28
CA TRP A 17 -7.66 -2.15 3.70
C TRP A 17 -7.94 -3.05 2.49
N TRP A 18 -8.83 -4.03 2.65
CA TRP A 18 -9.20 -4.95 1.57
C TRP A 18 -9.91 -4.24 0.43
N PHE A 19 -10.87 -3.37 0.75
CA PHE A 19 -11.67 -2.63 -0.22
C PHE A 19 -10.81 -1.67 -1.05
N PHE A 20 -9.97 -0.85 -0.43
CA PHE A 20 -9.10 0.10 -1.13
C PHE A 20 -8.07 -0.63 -2.00
N THR A 21 -7.43 -1.68 -1.48
CA THR A 21 -6.48 -2.49 -2.25
C THR A 21 -7.16 -3.13 -3.46
N GLY A 22 -8.33 -3.75 -3.27
CA GLY A 22 -9.09 -4.37 -4.35
C GLY A 22 -9.61 -3.36 -5.37
N ALA A 23 -10.12 -2.21 -4.93
CA ALA A 23 -10.63 -1.16 -5.80
C ALA A 23 -9.53 -0.59 -6.72
N ILE A 24 -8.36 -0.29 -6.16
CA ILE A 24 -7.21 0.20 -6.94
C ILE A 24 -6.80 -0.84 -8.00
N LEU A 25 -6.66 -2.11 -7.60
CA LEU A 25 -6.30 -3.18 -8.53
C LEU A 25 -7.35 -3.37 -9.63
N LEU A 26 -8.63 -3.31 -9.30
CA LEU A 26 -9.72 -3.42 -10.27
C LEU A 26 -9.67 -2.29 -11.29
N VAL A 27 -9.51 -1.04 -10.84
CA VAL A 27 -9.42 0.14 -11.71
C VAL A 27 -8.22 0.04 -12.65
N VAL A 28 -7.07 -0.39 -12.14
CA VAL A 28 -5.85 -0.53 -12.95
C VAL A 28 -5.97 -1.69 -13.94
N ARG A 29 -6.49 -2.85 -13.51
CA ARG A 29 -6.69 -4.01 -14.40
C ARG A 29 -7.71 -3.74 -15.49
N ARG A 30 -8.78 -2.99 -15.18
CA ARG A 30 -9.74 -2.56 -16.20
C ARG A 30 -9.11 -1.62 -17.22
N ALA A 31 -8.12 -0.82 -16.81
CA ALA A 31 -7.35 0.02 -17.72
C ALA A 31 -6.33 -0.79 -18.56
N ASP A 32 -5.74 -1.85 -18.00
CA ASP A 32 -4.81 -2.73 -18.74
C ASP A 32 -5.48 -3.39 -19.97
N GLY A 33 -6.80 -3.61 -19.93
CA GLY A 33 -7.59 -4.14 -21.06
C GLY A 33 -8.24 -3.09 -21.95
N GLY A 34 -8.00 -1.79 -21.70
CA GLY A 34 -8.60 -0.67 -22.44
C GLY A 34 -7.61 0.08 -23.33
N ASP A 35 -8.01 1.27 -23.80
CA ASP A 35 -7.17 2.12 -24.65
C ASP A 35 -5.92 2.64 -23.92
N ALA A 36 -4.88 3.03 -24.67
CA ALA A 36 -3.61 3.55 -24.13
C ALA A 36 -3.76 4.76 -23.18
N VAL A 37 -4.88 5.48 -23.22
CA VAL A 37 -5.19 6.65 -22.37
C VAL A 37 -5.95 6.24 -21.09
N ALA A 38 -6.43 5.00 -20.98
CA ALA A 38 -7.29 4.54 -19.89
C ALA A 38 -6.64 4.73 -18.50
N HIS A 39 -5.33 4.47 -18.41
CA HIS A 39 -4.56 4.67 -17.17
C HIS A 39 -4.54 6.14 -16.73
N GLY A 40 -4.24 7.07 -17.64
CA GLY A 40 -4.23 8.51 -17.35
C GLY A 40 -5.61 9.05 -17.00
N ARG A 41 -6.65 8.59 -17.71
CA ARG A 41 -8.04 8.98 -17.44
C ARG A 41 -8.49 8.56 -16.05
N ASN A 42 -8.15 7.35 -15.59
CA ASN A 42 -8.54 6.88 -14.26
C ASN A 42 -7.87 7.69 -13.13
N VAL A 43 -6.61 8.09 -13.32
CA VAL A 43 -5.90 8.96 -12.37
C VAL A 43 -6.53 10.35 -12.35
N PHE A 44 -6.89 10.90 -13.51
CA PHE A 44 -7.55 12.21 -13.59
C PHE A 44 -8.96 12.19 -12.96
N LEU A 45 -9.77 11.17 -13.27
CA LEU A 45 -11.12 11.02 -12.72
C LEU A 45 -11.15 10.78 -11.21
N SER A 46 -10.04 10.36 -10.61
CA SER A 46 -9.91 10.16 -9.17
C SER A 46 -9.37 11.40 -8.43
N ILE A 47 -9.03 12.50 -9.12
CA ILE A 47 -8.65 13.77 -8.48
C ILE A 47 -9.73 14.30 -7.51
N PRO A 48 -11.04 14.24 -7.82
CA PRO A 48 -12.09 14.62 -6.87
C PRO A 48 -12.04 13.82 -5.56
N LEU A 49 -11.63 12.54 -5.60
CA LEU A 49 -11.47 11.71 -4.40
C LEU A 49 -10.28 12.18 -3.56
N LEU A 50 -9.17 12.58 -4.20
CA LEU A 50 -8.04 13.20 -3.52
C LEU A 50 -8.46 14.52 -2.85
N ALA A 51 -9.19 15.38 -3.56
CA ALA A 51 -9.67 16.65 -3.02
C ALA A 51 -10.62 16.43 -1.83
N LEU A 52 -11.52 15.45 -1.94
CA LEU A 52 -12.41 15.05 -0.85
C LEU A 52 -11.63 14.53 0.35
N GLY A 53 -10.61 13.70 0.13
CA GLY A 53 -9.72 13.22 1.20
C GLY A 53 -8.98 14.36 1.87
N ALA A 54 -8.43 15.32 1.11
CA ALA A 54 -7.75 16.49 1.68
C ALA A 54 -8.71 17.35 2.52
N ALA A 55 -9.90 17.65 2.00
CA ALA A 55 -10.91 18.43 2.73
C ALA A 55 -11.38 17.70 4.00
N GLY A 56 -11.67 16.39 3.89
CA GLY A 56 -12.09 15.57 5.00
C GLY A 56 -11.04 15.49 6.10
N LEU A 57 -9.75 15.39 5.75
CA LEU A 57 -8.65 15.39 6.71
C LEU A 57 -8.55 16.71 7.48
N VAL A 58 -8.61 17.85 6.77
CA VAL A 58 -8.52 19.17 7.40
C VAL A 58 -9.70 19.40 8.34
N ILE A 59 -10.93 19.10 7.91
CA ILE A 59 -12.13 19.27 8.73
C ILE A 59 -12.08 18.37 9.97
N SER A 60 -11.70 17.10 9.79
CA SER A 60 -11.66 16.13 10.89
C SER A 60 -10.47 16.29 11.84
N SER A 61 -9.46 17.09 11.48
CA SER A 61 -8.31 17.36 12.35
C SER A 61 -8.62 18.32 13.52
N VAL A 62 -9.70 19.11 13.42
CA VAL A 62 -9.99 20.20 14.37
C VAL A 62 -10.41 19.69 15.74
N GLU A 63 -11.26 18.66 15.79
CA GLU A 63 -11.86 18.16 17.04
C GLU A 63 -11.71 16.65 17.15
N GLN A 64 -11.37 16.16 18.35
CA GLN A 64 -11.25 14.73 18.62
C GLN A 64 -12.61 14.07 18.95
N SER A 65 -13.45 13.89 17.91
CA SER A 65 -14.71 13.15 18.00
C SER A 65 -14.62 11.78 17.31
N VAL A 66 -15.51 10.84 17.68
CA VAL A 66 -15.56 9.50 17.07
C VAL A 66 -15.75 9.57 15.56
N LEU A 67 -16.64 10.46 15.10
CA LEU A 67 -16.89 10.68 13.68
C LEU A 67 -15.62 11.19 12.99
N ASN A 68 -14.97 12.20 13.57
CA ASN A 68 -13.76 12.79 13.01
C ASN A 68 -12.60 11.78 12.95
N VAL A 69 -12.51 10.85 13.89
CA VAL A 69 -11.52 9.75 13.85
C VAL A 69 -11.71 8.88 12.60
N TYR A 70 -12.95 8.44 12.31
CA TYR A 70 -13.23 7.65 11.11
C TYR A 70 -13.05 8.46 9.82
N VAL A 71 -13.50 9.73 9.82
CA VAL A 71 -13.33 10.62 8.66
C VAL A 71 -11.85 10.85 8.38
N ALA A 72 -11.03 11.12 9.40
CA ALA A 72 -9.59 11.30 9.24
C ALA A 72 -8.92 10.04 8.66
N PHE A 73 -9.29 8.86 9.19
CA PHE A 73 -8.76 7.59 8.71
C PHE A 73 -9.10 7.33 7.22
N ILE A 74 -10.38 7.44 6.84
CA ILE A 74 -10.83 7.24 5.46
C ILE A 74 -10.24 8.30 4.52
N SER A 75 -10.18 9.56 4.98
CA SER A 75 -9.59 10.68 4.24
C SER A 75 -8.12 10.42 3.91
N THR A 76 -7.35 9.94 4.88
CA THR A 76 -5.97 9.55 4.66
C THR A 76 -5.84 8.39 3.67
N LEU A 77 -6.73 7.39 3.73
CA LEU A 77 -6.75 6.28 2.76
C LEU A 77 -7.09 6.75 1.34
N LEU A 78 -7.95 7.76 1.19
CA LEU A 78 -8.25 8.35 -0.12
C LEU A 78 -7.04 9.07 -0.70
N ILE A 79 -6.34 9.87 0.11
CA ILE A 79 -5.12 10.58 -0.31
C ILE A 79 -4.05 9.56 -0.73
N TRP A 80 -3.78 8.58 0.15
CA TRP A 80 -2.79 7.54 -0.12
C TRP A 80 -3.18 6.69 -1.34
N GLY A 81 -4.44 6.28 -1.42
CA GLY A 81 -4.97 5.45 -2.50
C GLY A 81 -4.88 6.12 -3.87
N TRP A 82 -5.07 7.44 -3.94
CA TRP A 82 -4.85 8.19 -5.18
C TRP A 82 -3.37 8.20 -5.59
N ILE A 83 -2.45 8.41 -4.65
CA ILE A 83 -1.00 8.37 -4.92
C ILE A 83 -0.59 7.00 -5.46
N GLU A 84 -1.13 5.93 -4.86
CA GLU A 84 -0.84 4.57 -5.30
C GLU A 84 -1.49 4.20 -6.63
N LEU A 85 -2.71 4.67 -6.88
CA LEU A 85 -3.34 4.53 -8.19
C LEU A 85 -2.51 5.23 -9.28
N ALA A 86 -2.00 6.43 -9.00
CA ALA A 86 -1.16 7.18 -9.93
C ALA A 86 0.18 6.47 -10.24
N PHE A 87 0.74 5.77 -9.25
CA PHE A 87 1.93 4.94 -9.42
C PHE A 87 1.63 3.66 -10.23
N LEU A 88 0.59 2.90 -9.84
CA LEU A 88 0.22 1.66 -10.50
C LEU A 88 -0.25 1.87 -11.95
N ALA A 89 -0.87 3.02 -12.24
CA ALA A 89 -1.22 3.45 -13.59
C ALA A 89 -0.02 3.87 -14.45
N GLY A 90 1.19 3.93 -13.88
CA GLY A 90 2.40 4.34 -14.61
C GLY A 90 2.54 5.85 -14.86
N VAL A 91 1.55 6.65 -14.44
CA VAL A 91 1.51 8.11 -14.68
C VAL A 91 2.61 8.81 -13.89
N ILE A 92 2.75 8.47 -12.60
CA ILE A 92 3.77 9.03 -11.71
C ILE A 92 4.79 7.93 -11.40
N THR A 93 5.56 7.57 -12.43
CA THR A 93 6.73 6.69 -12.35
C THR A 93 7.99 7.49 -12.59
N GLY A 94 9.14 7.01 -12.12
CA GLY A 94 10.40 7.73 -12.28
C GLY A 94 10.87 7.84 -13.75
N PRO A 95 11.93 8.63 -14.01
CA PRO A 95 12.43 8.89 -15.37
C PRO A 95 12.92 7.65 -16.11
N GLU A 96 13.34 6.60 -15.38
CA GLU A 96 13.78 5.35 -15.99
C GLU A 96 12.60 4.39 -16.16
N ARG A 97 12.33 3.99 -17.41
CA ARG A 97 11.24 3.07 -17.76
C ARG A 97 11.74 1.80 -18.45
N ARG A 98 13.06 1.67 -18.64
CA ARG A 98 13.69 0.51 -19.28
C ARG A 98 13.94 -0.59 -18.25
N PRO A 99 13.99 -1.86 -18.69
CA PRO A 99 14.42 -2.95 -17.81
C PRO A 99 15.88 -2.78 -17.38
N CYS A 100 16.22 -3.33 -16.21
CA CYS A 100 17.57 -3.26 -15.66
C CYS A 100 18.58 -3.93 -16.61
N PRO A 101 19.63 -3.22 -17.05
CA PRO A 101 20.73 -3.82 -17.82
C PRO A 101 21.36 -5.01 -17.10
N ALA A 102 21.71 -6.05 -17.86
CA ALA A 102 22.41 -7.22 -17.36
C ALA A 102 23.79 -6.83 -16.79
N GLY A 103 24.15 -7.34 -15.60
CA GLY A 103 25.45 -7.12 -14.97
C GLY A 103 25.55 -5.91 -14.02
N LEU A 104 24.51 -5.08 -13.89
CA LEU A 104 24.50 -4.00 -12.89
C LEU A 104 24.38 -4.58 -11.47
N THR A 105 25.34 -4.26 -10.62
CA THR A 105 25.38 -4.70 -9.21
C THR A 105 25.57 -3.53 -8.24
N GLY A 106 25.28 -3.76 -6.97
CA GLY A 106 25.55 -2.81 -5.88
C GLY A 106 24.87 -1.45 -6.05
N ARG A 107 25.63 -0.38 -5.82
CA ARG A 107 25.14 1.02 -5.79
C ARG A 107 24.59 1.49 -7.15
N ALA A 108 25.17 1.04 -8.26
CA ALA A 108 24.72 1.42 -9.59
C ALA A 108 23.32 0.84 -9.90
N ARG A 109 23.06 -0.41 -9.49
CA ARG A 109 21.73 -1.00 -9.56
C ARG A 109 20.74 -0.28 -8.66
N PHE A 110 21.14 0.09 -7.44
CA PHE A 110 20.29 0.84 -6.52
C PHE A 110 19.92 2.22 -7.06
N ALA A 111 20.88 2.99 -7.59
CA ALA A 111 20.61 4.29 -8.18
C ALA A 111 19.64 4.21 -9.36
N ARG A 112 19.77 3.18 -10.21
CA ARG A 112 18.84 2.92 -11.30
C ARG A 112 17.45 2.50 -10.80
N ALA A 113 17.37 1.63 -9.80
CA ALA A 113 16.09 1.26 -9.19
C ALA A 113 15.41 2.46 -8.52
N TRP A 114 16.17 3.36 -7.91
CA TRP A 114 15.63 4.62 -7.39
C TRP A 114 15.09 5.50 -8.52
N GLN A 115 15.79 5.59 -9.65
CA GLN A 115 15.33 6.34 -10.82
C GLN A 115 14.04 5.80 -11.43
N THR A 116 13.67 4.52 -11.24
CA THR A 116 12.38 4.01 -11.74
C THR A 116 11.20 4.39 -10.85
N VAL A 117 11.42 4.70 -9.57
CA VAL A 117 10.36 5.01 -8.59
C VAL A 117 10.40 6.43 -8.02
N SER A 118 11.45 7.19 -8.29
CA SER A 118 11.75 8.48 -7.63
C SER A 118 10.59 9.48 -7.60
N TYR A 119 9.85 9.69 -8.69
CA TYR A 119 8.72 10.62 -8.70
C TYR A 119 7.60 10.20 -7.75
N HIS A 120 7.35 8.90 -7.64
CA HIS A 120 6.38 8.37 -6.69
C HIS A 120 6.87 8.50 -5.25
N GLU A 121 8.15 8.25 -4.97
CA GLU A 121 8.72 8.47 -3.63
C GLU A 121 8.64 9.94 -3.21
N LEU A 122 8.95 10.85 -4.14
CA LEU A 122 8.83 12.29 -3.90
C LEU A 122 7.38 12.70 -3.67
N LEU A 123 6.42 12.12 -4.40
CA LEU A 123 5.00 12.38 -4.18
C LEU A 123 4.52 11.83 -2.84
N LEU A 124 4.94 10.63 -2.45
CA LEU A 124 4.65 10.04 -1.13
C LEU A 124 5.21 10.91 0.00
N LEU A 125 6.44 11.41 -0.16
CA LEU A 125 7.07 12.33 0.80
C LEU A 125 6.35 13.68 0.84
N ALA A 126 5.97 14.23 -0.32
CA ALA A 126 5.19 15.46 -0.37
C ALA A 126 3.84 15.29 0.34
N GLY A 127 3.14 14.18 0.11
CA GLY A 127 1.91 13.84 0.84
C GLY A 127 2.13 13.74 2.35
N PHE A 128 3.23 13.12 2.79
CA PHE A 128 3.61 13.06 4.20
C PHE A 128 3.77 14.47 4.80
N LEU A 129 4.52 15.34 4.13
CA LEU A 129 4.78 16.71 4.60
C LEU A 129 3.51 17.57 4.59
N LEU A 130 2.64 17.41 3.60
CA LEU A 130 1.35 18.09 3.54
C LEU A 130 0.44 17.68 4.69
N ILE A 131 0.34 16.37 4.98
CA ILE A 131 -0.46 15.88 6.11
C ILE A 131 0.15 16.34 7.44
N LEU A 132 1.47 16.27 7.58
CA LEU A 132 2.16 16.77 8.77
C LEU A 132 1.86 18.26 9.00
N THR A 133 1.95 19.09 7.95
CA THR A 133 1.67 20.53 8.07
C THR A 133 0.21 20.82 8.35
N ALA A 134 -0.72 20.10 7.71
CA ALA A 134 -2.16 20.25 7.93
C ALA A 134 -2.60 19.78 9.34
N THR A 135 -1.89 18.84 9.95
CA THR A 135 -2.22 18.28 11.27
C THR A 135 -1.34 18.82 12.40
N ARG A 136 -0.48 19.81 12.13
CA ARG A 136 0.29 20.51 13.17
C ARG A 136 -0.67 21.28 14.09
N GLY A 137 -0.65 20.95 15.38
CA GLY A 137 -1.54 21.57 16.37
C GLY A 137 -2.99 21.07 16.33
N ALA A 138 -3.27 20.03 15.55
CA ALA A 138 -4.58 19.37 15.53
C ALA A 138 -4.86 18.62 16.83
N GLU A 139 -6.13 18.50 17.22
CA GLU A 139 -6.54 17.64 18.33
C GLU A 139 -6.60 16.17 17.90
N ASN A 140 -6.93 15.92 16.63
CA ASN A 140 -7.04 14.56 16.08
C ASN A 140 -5.81 14.20 15.23
N HIS A 141 -4.98 13.30 15.76
CA HIS A 141 -3.76 12.83 15.10
C HIS A 141 -3.92 11.51 14.32
N VAL A 142 -5.13 10.94 14.23
CA VAL A 142 -5.35 9.64 13.58
C VAL A 142 -4.95 9.67 12.11
N GLY A 143 -5.29 10.74 11.38
CA GLY A 143 -4.95 10.88 9.97
C GLY A 143 -3.43 10.91 9.72
N PHE A 144 -2.68 11.58 10.59
CA PHE A 144 -1.21 11.65 10.54
C PHE A 144 -0.56 10.28 10.76
N TRP A 145 -0.96 9.57 11.83
CA TRP A 145 -0.40 8.26 12.15
C TRP A 145 -0.79 7.20 11.12
N THR A 146 -2.01 7.26 10.59
CA THR A 146 -2.47 6.39 9.50
C THR A 146 -1.53 6.52 8.30
N TYR A 147 -1.24 7.75 7.86
CA TYR A 147 -0.35 7.96 6.73
C TYR A 147 1.09 7.53 7.04
N THR A 148 1.55 7.80 8.27
CA THR A 148 2.89 7.40 8.72
C THR A 148 3.09 5.89 8.65
N ILE A 149 2.13 5.10 9.13
CA ILE A 149 2.16 3.64 9.05
C ILE A 149 2.24 3.19 7.58
N LEU A 150 1.36 3.73 6.72
CA LEU A 150 1.34 3.39 5.29
C LEU A 150 2.65 3.75 4.60
N PHE A 151 3.18 4.94 4.86
CA PHE A 151 4.42 5.43 4.29
C PHE A 151 5.62 4.55 4.69
N THR A 152 5.78 4.25 5.97
CA THR A 152 6.87 3.40 6.46
C THR A 152 6.72 1.96 5.95
N ALA A 153 5.51 1.41 5.98
CA ALA A 153 5.23 0.07 5.43
C ALA A 153 5.57 0.01 3.93
N ARG A 154 5.24 1.05 3.17
CA ARG A 154 5.51 1.14 1.72
C ARG A 154 7.00 1.18 1.41
N ILE A 155 7.78 1.99 2.14
CA ILE A 155 9.23 2.05 1.98
C ILE A 155 9.87 0.71 2.36
N SER A 156 9.46 0.15 3.49
CA SER A 156 9.94 -1.17 3.96
C SER A 156 9.67 -2.26 2.93
N ALA A 157 8.46 -2.34 2.37
CA ALA A 157 8.09 -3.28 1.32
C ALA A 157 8.98 -3.14 0.07
N LYS A 158 9.19 -1.92 -0.42
CA LYS A 158 10.05 -1.68 -1.60
C LYS A 158 11.50 -2.06 -1.37
N LEU A 159 12.03 -1.75 -0.18
CA LEU A 159 13.39 -2.15 0.19
C LEU A 159 13.50 -3.67 0.28
N ASN A 160 12.52 -4.36 0.86
CA ASN A 160 12.47 -5.82 0.90
C ASN A 160 12.46 -6.43 -0.51
N LEU A 161 11.65 -5.91 -1.42
CA LEU A 161 11.62 -6.35 -2.83
C LEU A 161 12.94 -6.10 -3.57
N PHE A 162 13.64 -5.00 -3.25
CA PHE A 162 14.94 -4.67 -3.86
C PHE A 162 16.07 -5.55 -3.33
N PHE A 163 16.20 -5.69 -2.01
CA PHE A 163 17.29 -6.46 -1.38
C PHE A 163 17.11 -7.96 -1.56
N GLY A 164 15.87 -8.43 -1.50
CA GLY A 164 15.47 -9.77 -1.83
C GLY A 164 14.50 -10.35 -0.83
N VAL A 165 13.44 -10.97 -1.36
CA VAL A 165 12.46 -11.75 -0.60
C VAL A 165 12.20 -13.10 -1.29
N PRO A 166 11.88 -14.15 -0.52
CA PRO A 166 11.61 -15.47 -1.08
C PRO A 166 10.46 -15.51 -2.09
N ARG A 167 9.45 -14.66 -1.87
CA ARG A 167 8.26 -14.60 -2.70
C ARG A 167 7.99 -13.19 -3.20
N ILE A 168 7.85 -13.07 -4.51
CA ILE A 168 7.41 -11.84 -5.17
C ILE A 168 6.14 -12.17 -5.95
N ASN A 169 5.01 -11.57 -5.56
CA ASN A 169 3.76 -11.74 -6.27
C ASN A 169 3.75 -10.84 -7.54
N THR A 170 4.55 -11.21 -8.53
CA THR A 170 4.70 -10.48 -9.80
C THR A 170 3.40 -10.43 -10.63
N GLU A 171 2.40 -11.22 -10.28
CA GLU A 171 1.06 -11.27 -10.87
C GLU A 171 0.20 -10.04 -10.55
N PHE A 172 0.53 -9.28 -9.50
CA PHE A 172 -0.17 -8.04 -9.15
C PHE A 172 0.44 -6.79 -9.80
N VAL A 173 1.55 -6.94 -10.52
CA VAL A 173 2.24 -5.81 -11.16
C VAL A 173 1.54 -5.48 -12.49
N PRO A 174 0.95 -4.26 -12.63
CA PRO A 174 0.26 -3.82 -13.85
C PRO A 174 1.18 -3.72 -15.07
N GLN A 175 0.59 -3.66 -16.27
CA GLN A 175 1.34 -3.53 -17.53
C GLN A 175 2.35 -2.37 -17.52
N PRO A 176 1.99 -1.13 -17.08
CA PRO A 176 2.93 -0.01 -17.05
C PRO A 176 4.18 -0.24 -16.19
N LEU A 177 4.10 -1.12 -15.19
CA LEU A 177 5.15 -1.39 -14.21
C LEU A 177 5.93 -2.68 -14.49
N GLN A 178 5.73 -3.35 -15.63
CA GLN A 178 6.43 -4.59 -15.91
C GLN A 178 7.96 -4.45 -15.92
N HIS A 179 8.48 -3.29 -16.31
CA HIS A 179 9.92 -3.00 -16.28
C HIS A 179 10.51 -3.12 -14.86
N LEU A 180 9.73 -2.84 -13.81
CA LEU A 180 10.15 -2.97 -12.41
C LEU A 180 10.44 -4.42 -12.00
N LYS A 181 9.82 -5.40 -12.65
CA LYS A 181 10.07 -6.83 -12.35
C LYS A 181 11.55 -7.19 -12.50
N SER A 182 12.24 -6.56 -13.44
CA SER A 182 13.69 -6.76 -13.66
C SER A 182 14.58 -6.22 -12.53
N TYR A 183 14.06 -5.32 -11.71
CA TYR A 183 14.76 -4.76 -10.56
C TYR A 183 14.51 -5.54 -9.27
N PHE A 184 13.44 -6.33 -9.20
CA PHE A 184 13.15 -7.17 -8.05
C PHE A 184 14.11 -8.35 -7.96
N ARG A 185 14.48 -8.74 -6.75
CA ARG A 185 15.36 -9.89 -6.51
C ARG A 185 14.59 -10.96 -5.75
N GLN A 186 14.40 -12.13 -6.35
CA GLN A 186 13.99 -13.29 -5.59
C GLN A 186 15.23 -13.85 -4.88
N GLY A 187 15.18 -14.01 -3.56
CA GLY A 187 16.36 -14.39 -2.78
C GLY A 187 16.07 -14.66 -1.31
N PRO A 188 17.12 -15.00 -0.53
CA PRO A 188 16.98 -15.22 0.91
C PRO A 188 16.55 -13.93 1.61
N VAL A 189 15.92 -14.09 2.77
CA VAL A 189 15.51 -12.97 3.63
C VAL A 189 16.73 -12.13 4.00
N THR A 190 16.66 -10.84 3.70
CA THR A 190 17.71 -9.86 4.02
C THR A 190 17.38 -9.12 5.32
N MET A 191 18.37 -8.45 5.92
CA MET A 191 18.21 -7.69 7.18
C MET A 191 17.14 -6.58 7.12
N ALA A 192 16.75 -6.14 5.93
CA ALA A 192 15.65 -5.19 5.76
C ALA A 192 14.32 -5.74 6.30
N PHE A 193 14.10 -7.06 6.17
CA PHE A 193 12.88 -7.72 6.64
C PHE A 193 12.70 -7.68 8.16
N PRO A 194 13.63 -8.23 8.98
CA PRO A 194 13.45 -8.21 10.43
C PRO A 194 13.40 -6.78 10.97
N ILE A 195 14.15 -5.84 10.40
CA ILE A 195 14.08 -4.42 10.81
C ILE A 195 12.68 -3.86 10.57
N GLY A 196 12.13 -4.04 9.36
CA GLY A 196 10.80 -3.55 9.00
C GLY A 196 9.69 -4.19 9.84
N VAL A 197 9.71 -5.52 9.99
CA VAL A 197 8.71 -6.25 10.76
C VAL A 197 8.79 -5.91 12.25
N THR A 198 9.98 -5.81 12.83
CA THR A 198 10.14 -5.40 14.23
C THR A 198 9.62 -3.99 14.45
N PHE A 199 9.92 -3.05 13.56
CA PHE A 199 9.41 -1.68 13.67
C PHE A 199 7.87 -1.62 13.59
N LEU A 200 7.26 -2.32 12.65
CA LEU A 200 5.80 -2.39 12.52
C LEU A 200 5.15 -3.10 13.72
N SER A 201 5.78 -4.16 14.23
CA SER A 201 5.29 -4.90 15.41
C SER A 201 5.35 -4.03 16.67
N ILE A 202 6.46 -3.30 16.89
CA ILE A 202 6.59 -2.36 18.01
C ILE A 202 5.55 -1.25 17.90
N SER A 203 5.32 -0.73 16.69
CA SER A 203 4.29 0.29 16.44
C SER A 203 2.90 -0.25 16.81
N ALA A 204 2.56 -1.47 16.38
CA ALA A 204 1.30 -2.13 16.72
C ALA A 204 1.13 -2.34 18.24
N VAL A 205 2.18 -2.78 18.93
CA VAL A 205 2.17 -2.94 20.40
C VAL A 205 1.96 -1.58 21.08
N CYS A 206 2.67 -0.54 20.65
CA CYS A 206 2.53 0.81 21.22
C CYS A 206 1.11 1.37 21.03
N PHE A 207 0.50 1.18 19.87
CA PHE A 207 -0.90 1.57 19.66
C PHE A 207 -1.88 0.73 20.47
N THR A 208 -1.59 -0.57 20.66
CA THR A 208 -2.39 -1.45 21.50
C THR A 208 -2.34 -1.04 22.98
N GLU A 209 -1.16 -0.69 23.49
CA GLU A 209 -1.00 -0.18 24.85
C GLU A 209 -1.82 1.11 25.04
N ARG A 210 -1.74 2.05 24.09
CA ARG A 210 -2.53 3.29 24.11
C ARG A 210 -4.04 3.04 23.98
N LEU A 211 -4.44 2.05 23.19
CA LEU A 211 -5.82 1.60 23.09
C LEU A 211 -6.33 1.10 24.46
N ILE A 212 -5.57 0.24 25.13
CA ILE A 212 -5.95 -0.30 26.44
C ILE A 212 -6.05 0.83 27.47
N ALA A 213 -5.11 1.78 27.45
CA ALA A 213 -5.10 2.92 28.38
C ALA A 213 -6.25 3.91 28.16
N SER A 214 -6.72 4.09 26.92
CA SER A 214 -7.73 5.10 26.56
C SER A 214 -9.18 4.61 26.64
N GLY A 215 -9.42 3.30 26.73
CA GLY A 215 -10.74 2.72 26.88
C GLY A 215 -11.70 3.04 25.73
N ALA A 216 -13.02 3.07 26.00
CA ALA A 216 -14.07 3.30 25.01
C ALA A 216 -14.27 4.79 24.66
N THR A 217 -13.18 5.49 24.35
CA THR A 217 -13.18 6.92 23.98
C THR A 217 -12.96 7.12 22.47
N ALA A 218 -13.11 8.36 21.97
CA ALA A 218 -12.76 8.70 20.59
C ALA A 218 -11.27 8.38 20.29
N ALA A 219 -10.37 8.71 21.22
CA ALA A 219 -8.95 8.36 21.13
C ALA A 219 -8.74 6.85 21.04
N GLY A 220 -9.43 6.06 21.89
CA GLY A 220 -9.37 4.61 21.84
C GLY A 220 -9.84 4.04 20.50
N THR A 221 -10.90 4.59 19.93
CA THR A 221 -11.36 4.20 18.58
C THR A 221 -10.27 4.46 17.52
N GLY A 222 -9.58 5.59 17.62
CA GLY A 222 -8.45 5.93 16.74
C GLY A 222 -7.29 4.96 16.88
N PHE A 223 -6.89 4.63 18.11
CA PHE A 223 -5.83 3.65 18.35
C PHE A 223 -6.23 2.25 17.90
N ALA A 224 -7.51 1.85 18.00
CA ALA A 224 -7.97 0.58 17.45
C ALA A 224 -7.81 0.50 15.92
N LEU A 225 -8.12 1.58 15.19
CA LEU A 225 -7.88 1.67 13.75
C LEU A 225 -6.39 1.56 13.41
N LEU A 226 -5.54 2.31 14.14
CA LEU A 226 -4.08 2.32 13.93
C LEU A 226 -3.45 0.96 14.25
N THR A 227 -3.87 0.30 15.34
CA THR A 227 -3.43 -1.05 15.70
C THR A 227 -3.79 -2.05 14.61
N ALA A 228 -5.04 -2.04 14.14
CA ALA A 228 -5.47 -2.94 13.09
C ALA A 228 -4.68 -2.71 11.78
N LEU A 229 -4.46 -1.45 11.41
CA LEU A 229 -3.66 -1.09 10.24
C LEU A 229 -2.19 -1.54 10.37
N ALA A 230 -1.55 -1.28 11.51
CA ALA A 230 -0.18 -1.71 11.76
C ALA A 230 -0.05 -3.23 11.79
N ALA A 231 -1.03 -3.95 12.35
CA ALA A 231 -1.09 -5.40 12.35
C ALA A 231 -1.24 -5.95 10.92
N LEU A 232 -2.11 -5.36 10.10
CA LEU A 232 -2.26 -5.71 8.69
C LEU A 232 -0.98 -5.47 7.89
N ALA A 233 -0.32 -4.32 8.07
CA ALA A 233 0.95 -4.03 7.44
C ALA A 233 2.05 -5.02 7.87
N THR A 234 2.07 -5.39 9.16
CA THR A 234 2.98 -6.42 9.67
C THR A 234 2.71 -7.77 9.02
N LEU A 235 1.44 -8.17 8.93
CA LEU A 235 1.02 -9.41 8.29
C LEU A 235 1.38 -9.45 6.80
N GLU A 236 1.19 -8.34 6.07
CA GLU A 236 1.61 -8.21 4.67
C GLU A 236 3.12 -8.47 4.52
N HIS A 237 3.94 -7.95 5.43
CA HIS A 237 5.38 -8.22 5.40
C HIS A 237 5.67 -9.70 5.64
N TRP A 238 5.02 -10.33 6.63
CA TRP A 238 5.15 -11.77 6.86
C TRP A 238 4.78 -12.59 5.63
N LEU A 239 3.75 -12.20 4.87
CA LEU A 239 3.35 -12.87 3.63
C LEU A 239 4.43 -12.82 2.53
N MET A 240 5.35 -11.85 2.55
CA MET A 240 6.49 -11.82 1.62
C MET A 240 7.54 -12.91 1.92
N VAL A 241 7.53 -13.45 3.14
CA VAL A 241 8.51 -14.45 3.61
C VAL A 241 7.88 -15.84 3.78
N VAL A 242 6.67 -15.91 4.32
CA VAL A 242 5.97 -17.17 4.58
C VAL A 242 5.34 -17.70 3.29
N PRO A 243 5.50 -18.99 2.94
CA PRO A 243 4.94 -19.58 1.74
C PRO A 243 3.43 -19.87 1.89
N LEU A 244 2.62 -18.84 2.13
CA LEU A 244 1.16 -18.95 2.14
C LEU A 244 0.60 -18.60 0.76
N PRO A 245 -0.29 -19.39 0.14
CA PRO A 245 -0.83 -19.11 -1.19
C PRO A 245 -1.84 -17.95 -1.17
N ASP A 246 -1.36 -16.75 -0.86
CA ASP A 246 -2.02 -15.45 -0.95
C ASP A 246 -2.61 -15.17 -2.34
N ALA A 247 -2.01 -15.66 -3.43
CA ALA A 247 -2.62 -15.65 -4.76
C ALA A 247 -4.00 -16.35 -4.82
N LYS A 248 -4.27 -17.34 -3.95
CA LYS A 248 -5.58 -18.01 -3.90
C LYS A 248 -6.69 -17.11 -3.34
N LEU A 249 -6.36 -16.19 -2.42
CA LEU A 249 -7.33 -15.23 -1.86
C LEU A 249 -7.80 -14.22 -2.92
N TRP A 250 -6.96 -13.94 -3.91
CA TRP A 250 -7.20 -12.97 -4.98
C TRP A 250 -7.45 -13.65 -6.34
N ARG A 251 -7.61 -14.99 -6.37
CA ARG A 251 -7.75 -15.79 -7.61
C ARG A 251 -8.99 -15.43 -8.42
N TRP A 252 -10.03 -14.93 -7.76
CA TRP A 252 -11.23 -14.42 -8.42
C TRP A 252 -10.99 -13.15 -9.25
N MET A 253 -9.83 -12.49 -9.11
CA MET A 253 -9.43 -11.35 -9.95
C MET A 253 -8.31 -11.68 -10.94
N LEU A 254 -7.61 -12.80 -10.79
CA LEU A 254 -6.51 -13.20 -11.70
C LEU A 254 -7.12 -13.75 -13.00
N PRO A 255 -6.51 -13.49 -14.18
CA PRO A 255 -6.95 -14.13 -15.40
C PRO A 255 -6.82 -15.66 -15.23
N GLU A 256 -7.77 -16.41 -15.79
CA GLU A 256 -7.55 -17.82 -16.02
C GLU A 256 -6.29 -17.93 -16.86
N THR A 257 -5.24 -18.53 -16.30
CA THR A 257 -4.14 -19.01 -17.12
C THR A 257 -4.79 -19.97 -18.10
N THR A 258 -4.97 -19.55 -19.36
CA THR A 258 -5.23 -20.47 -20.44
C THR A 258 -3.98 -21.33 -20.52
N THR A 259 -3.99 -22.41 -19.75
CA THR A 259 -3.05 -23.51 -19.89
C THR A 259 -3.30 -24.04 -21.27
N THR A 260 -2.51 -23.56 -22.23
CA THR A 260 -2.32 -24.20 -23.52
C THR A 260 -1.86 -25.63 -23.26
N LEU A 261 -2.82 -26.54 -23.15
CA LEU A 261 -2.67 -27.96 -23.38
C LEU A 261 -2.36 -28.14 -24.88
N ALA A 262 -1.14 -27.77 -25.24
CA ALA A 262 -0.58 -27.93 -26.57
C ALA A 262 0.83 -28.52 -26.47
N LYS A 263 0.96 -29.64 -25.75
CA LYS A 263 2.03 -30.64 -25.96
C LYS A 263 1.82 -31.85 -25.04
N ASP A 264 1.00 -32.81 -25.49
CA ASP A 264 1.30 -34.23 -25.28
C ASP A 264 0.50 -35.13 -26.24
N LYS A 265 0.70 -34.93 -27.56
CA LYS A 265 0.30 -35.89 -28.60
C LYS A 265 1.46 -36.13 -29.54
N THR A 266 2.60 -36.55 -29.00
CA THR A 266 3.72 -36.99 -29.85
C THR A 266 4.54 -38.05 -29.14
N HIS A 267 3.88 -39.14 -28.74
CA HIS A 267 4.52 -40.42 -28.46
C HIS A 267 3.54 -41.56 -28.74
N GLU A 268 3.06 -41.67 -29.98
CA GLU A 268 2.67 -42.96 -30.56
C GLU A 268 3.02 -42.93 -32.06
N LEU A 269 3.60 -44.06 -32.50
CA LEU A 269 4.16 -44.42 -33.82
C LEU A 269 5.68 -44.26 -33.95
#